data_AF-A0A8A3S454-F1
#
_entry.id   AF-A0A8A3S454-F1
#
_cell.length_a   1.000
_cell.length_b   1.000
_cell.length_c   1.000
_cell.angle_alpha   90.00
_cell.angle_beta   90.00
_cell.angle_gamma   90.00
#
_symmetry.space_group_name_H-M   'P 1'
#
loop_
_entity.id
_entity.type
_entity.pdbx_description
1 polymer ?
#
loop_
_entity_poly.entity_id
_entity_poly.type
_entity_poly.pdbx_seq_one_letter_code
_entity_poly.pdbx_strand_id
1 'polypeptide(L)'
;MMAYSPKYPLSPVSYHMAVVLLTLTRNAGGPVGLRLNLVDELWSDIASKLDGIKSEAARKEVSDVLNAQLKQIIYLRENYESAIDLSPYTFGKRGEFEKELSKIRTELVSLIENHGLVDKADMAEATMTSPIQRKTQ
;
A
#
# COMPACT_ATOMS: atom_id res chain seq x y z
N MET A 1 17.88 -15.29 -26.27
CA MET A 1 17.08 -14.81 -25.11
C MET A 1 18.06 -14.20 -24.12
N MET A 2 18.05 -12.87 -23.94
CA MET A 2 18.82 -12.24 -22.87
C MET A 2 18.08 -12.48 -21.56
N ALA A 3 18.74 -13.13 -20.60
CA ALA A 3 18.23 -13.27 -19.25
C ALA A 3 18.18 -11.89 -18.61
N TYR A 4 17.00 -11.48 -18.15
CA TYR A 4 16.84 -10.29 -17.33
C TYR A 4 17.48 -10.57 -15.97
N SER A 5 18.63 -9.94 -15.69
CA SER A 5 19.19 -9.88 -14.34
C SER A 5 18.61 -8.63 -13.66
N PRO A 6 17.75 -8.76 -12.63
CA PRO A 6 17.29 -7.60 -11.89
C PRO A 6 18.50 -6.89 -11.28
N LYS A 7 18.52 -5.55 -11.39
CA LYS A 7 19.62 -4.68 -10.91
C LYS A 7 19.83 -4.76 -9.39
N TYR A 8 18.87 -5.32 -8.66
CA TYR A 8 18.92 -5.50 -7.21
C TYR A 8 18.32 -6.88 -6.86
N PRO A 9 18.84 -7.57 -5.82
CA PRO A 9 18.20 -8.77 -5.31
C PRO A 9 16.76 -8.45 -4.91
N LEU A 10 15.82 -9.36 -5.22
CA LEU A 10 14.42 -9.29 -4.79
C LEU A 10 14.38 -9.02 -3.29
N SER A 11 13.99 -7.80 -2.91
CA SER A 11 13.81 -7.43 -1.52
C SER A 11 12.49 -8.04 -1.07
N PRO A 12 12.44 -8.84 0.02
CA PRO A 12 11.18 -9.46 0.48
C PRO A 12 10.05 -8.44 0.68
N VAL A 13 10.40 -7.23 1.10
CA VAL A 13 9.48 -6.10 1.28
C VAL A 13 8.93 -5.58 -0.06
N SER A 14 9.73 -5.62 -1.15
CA SER A 14 9.28 -5.20 -2.49
C SER A 14 8.15 -6.09 -3.03
N TYR A 15 8.31 -7.41 -2.87
CA TYR A 15 7.27 -8.39 -3.21
C TYR A 15 6.02 -8.22 -2.33
N HIS A 16 6.20 -8.03 -1.02
CA HIS A 16 5.10 -7.78 -0.09
C HIS A 16 4.28 -6.54 -0.48
N MET A 17 4.96 -5.42 -0.75
CA MET A 17 4.32 -4.18 -1.25
C MET A 17 3.51 -4.41 -2.52
N ALA A 18 4.05 -5.18 -3.48
CA ALA A 18 3.33 -5.53 -4.70
C ALA A 18 2.04 -6.32 -4.41
N VAL A 19 2.09 -7.29 -3.50
CA VAL A 19 0.93 -8.07 -3.05
C VAL A 19 -0.10 -7.18 -2.33
N VAL A 20 0.35 -6.29 -1.44
CA VAL A 20 -0.51 -5.36 -0.71
C VAL A 20 -1.23 -4.41 -1.68
N LEU A 21 -0.53 -3.83 -2.65
CA LEU A 21 -1.11 -2.95 -3.68
C LEU A 21 -2.20 -3.66 -4.51
N LEU A 22 -1.94 -4.90 -4.92
CA LEU A 22 -2.92 -5.70 -5.65
C LEU A 22 -4.13 -6.04 -4.78
N THR A 23 -3.90 -6.36 -3.50
CA THR A 23 -4.94 -6.72 -2.56
C THR A 23 -5.84 -5.51 -2.22
N LEU A 24 -5.26 -4.32 -2.04
CA LEU A 24 -5.98 -3.06 -1.92
C LEU A 24 -6.88 -2.80 -3.13
N THR A 25 -6.34 -3.01 -4.33
CA THR A 25 -7.10 -2.80 -5.58
C THR A 25 -8.27 -3.78 -5.68
N ARG A 26 -8.06 -5.05 -5.34
CA ARG A 26 -9.11 -6.09 -5.37
C ARG A 26 -10.18 -5.90 -4.31
N ASN A 27 -9.83 -5.27 -3.18
CA ASN A 27 -10.73 -5.05 -2.06
C ASN A 27 -11.20 -3.60 -1.95
N ALA A 28 -11.27 -2.84 -3.05
CA ALA A 28 -11.64 -1.42 -3.03
C ALA A 28 -12.99 -1.16 -2.34
N GLY A 29 -13.96 -2.07 -2.47
CA GLY A 29 -15.27 -2.02 -1.79
C GLY A 29 -15.40 -2.91 -0.56
N GLY A 30 -14.29 -3.44 -0.03
CA GLY A 30 -14.27 -4.34 1.12
C GLY A 30 -14.49 -3.64 2.47
N PRO A 31 -14.45 -4.40 3.59
CA PRO A 31 -14.56 -3.86 4.94
C PRO A 31 -13.56 -2.73 5.19
N VAL A 32 -13.97 -1.71 5.97
CA VAL A 32 -13.11 -0.56 6.28
C VAL A 32 -11.84 -1.00 7.01
N GLY A 33 -11.98 -1.84 8.03
CA GLY A 33 -10.84 -2.34 8.81
C GLY A 33 -9.78 -3.06 7.95
N LEU A 34 -10.21 -3.91 7.01
CA LEU A 34 -9.30 -4.58 6.08
C LEU A 34 -8.51 -3.58 5.24
N ARG A 35 -9.18 -2.58 4.68
CA ARG A 35 -8.53 -1.59 3.82
C ARG A 35 -7.57 -0.69 4.60
N LEU A 36 -7.92 -0.31 5.82
CA LEU A 36 -7.02 0.42 6.72
C LEU A 36 -5.79 -0.41 7.06
N ASN A 37 -5.94 -1.69 7.37
CA ASN A 37 -4.81 -2.59 7.65
C ASN A 37 -3.86 -2.69 6.45
N LEU A 38 -4.39 -2.82 5.24
CA LEU A 38 -3.55 -2.89 4.04
C LEU A 38 -2.81 -1.58 3.73
N VAL A 39 -3.42 -0.42 4.01
CA VAL A 39 -2.74 0.87 3.87
C VAL A 39 -1.65 1.05 4.93
N ASP A 40 -1.90 0.58 6.15
CA ASP A 40 -0.95 0.57 7.26
C ASP A 40 0.25 -0.35 6.98
N GLU A 41 0.00 -1.53 6.40
CA GLU A 41 1.05 -2.44 5.89
C GLU A 41 1.90 -1.75 4.82
N LEU A 42 1.26 -1.11 3.83
CA LEU A 42 1.98 -0.39 2.78
C LEU A 42 2.83 0.75 3.34
N TRP A 43 2.30 1.49 4.33
CA TRP A 43 3.05 2.52 5.04
C TRP A 43 4.27 1.94 5.75
N SER A 44 4.11 0.84 6.48
CA SER A 44 5.18 0.18 7.23
C SER A 44 6.28 -0.33 6.31
N ASP A 45 5.92 -0.91 5.17
CA ASP A 45 6.87 -1.39 4.17
C ASP A 45 7.71 -0.25 3.58
N ILE A 46 7.08 0.89 3.23
CA ILE A 46 7.80 2.06 2.74
C ILE A 46 8.72 2.62 3.82
N ALA A 47 8.24 2.70 5.07
CA ALA A 47 9.04 3.15 6.20
C ALA A 47 10.28 2.29 6.42
N SER A 48 10.17 0.96 6.28
CA SER A 48 11.29 0.02 6.40
C SER A 48 12.39 0.23 5.34
N LYS A 49 12.05 0.86 4.21
CA LYS A 49 12.97 1.16 3.11
C LYS A 49 13.61 2.54 3.19
N LEU A 50 13.23 3.39 4.15
CA LEU A 50 13.77 4.76 4.30
C LEU A 50 15.30 4.81 4.38
N ASP A 51 15.90 3.89 5.15
CA ASP A 51 17.35 3.83 5.33
C ASP A 51 18.10 3.50 4.02
N GLY A 52 17.42 2.81 3.09
CA GLY A 52 17.93 2.50 1.76
C GLY A 52 18.00 3.71 0.82
N ILE A 53 17.31 4.81 1.15
CA ILE A 53 17.32 6.04 0.35
C ILE A 53 18.61 6.80 0.63
N LYS A 54 19.46 6.94 -0.40
CA LYS A 54 20.80 7.53 -0.28
C LYS A 54 20.81 9.06 -0.16
N SER A 55 19.83 9.73 -0.76
CA SER A 55 19.72 11.19 -0.71
C SER A 55 19.01 11.59 0.59
N GLU A 56 19.69 12.38 1.43
CA GLU A 56 19.11 12.89 2.68
C GLU A 56 17.87 13.75 2.41
N ALA A 57 17.89 14.57 1.36
CA ALA A 57 16.73 15.38 0.96
C ALA A 57 15.54 14.50 0.58
N ALA A 58 15.77 13.44 -0.22
CA ALA A 58 14.72 12.51 -0.61
C ALA A 58 14.21 11.69 0.59
N ARG A 59 15.10 11.26 1.48
CA ARG A 59 14.73 10.55 2.71
C ARG A 59 13.84 11.43 3.60
N LYS A 60 14.19 12.71 3.74
CA LYS A 60 13.38 13.67 4.49
C LYS A 60 12.01 13.86 3.86
N GLU A 61 11.94 14.05 2.55
CA GLU A 61 10.68 14.17 1.81
C GLU A 61 9.76 12.95 2.06
N VAL A 62 10.28 11.74 1.87
CA VAL A 62 9.53 10.50 2.12
C VAL A 62 9.08 10.41 3.58
N SER A 63 9.96 10.73 4.52
CA SER A 63 9.65 10.71 5.96
C SER A 63 8.55 11.70 6.33
N ASP A 64 8.59 12.93 5.80
CA ASP A 64 7.56 13.95 6.04
C ASP A 64 6.18 13.47 5.55
N VAL A 65 6.12 12.89 4.34
CA VAL A 65 4.88 12.31 3.78
C VAL A 65 4.40 11.14 4.63
N LEU A 66 5.26 10.19 4.99
CA LEU A 66 4.89 9.05 5.83
C LEU A 66 4.35 9.50 7.19
N ASN A 67 4.94 10.51 7.82
CA ASN A 67 4.46 11.04 9.09
C ASN A 67 3.08 11.70 8.96
N ALA A 68 2.81 12.39 7.85
CA ALA A 68 1.49 12.94 7.58
C ALA A 68 0.45 11.81 7.37
N GLN A 69 0.82 10.77 6.60
CA GLN A 69 -0.07 9.64 6.34
C GLN A 69 -0.36 8.80 7.58
N LEU A 70 0.62 8.58 8.46
CA LEU A 70 0.40 7.87 9.73
C LEU A 70 -0.65 8.59 10.59
N LYS A 71 -0.57 9.92 10.71
CA LYS A 71 -1.56 10.71 11.44
C LYS A 71 -2.95 10.55 10.84
N GLN A 72 -3.06 10.55 9.51
CA GLN A 72 -4.34 10.37 8.83
C GLN A 72 -4.90 8.96 9.02
N ILE A 73 -4.06 7.92 8.97
CA ILE A 73 -4.46 6.52 9.22
C ILE A 73 -5.01 6.39 10.64
N ILE A 74 -4.30 6.90 11.64
CA ILE A 74 -4.75 6.89 13.04
C ILE A 74 -6.10 7.61 13.18
N TYR A 75 -6.22 8.80 12.60
CA TYR A 75 -7.48 9.54 12.59
C TYR A 75 -8.63 8.72 11.99
N LEU A 76 -8.40 8.03 10.87
CA LEU A 76 -9.42 7.20 10.24
C LEU A 76 -9.83 6.00 11.12
N ARG A 77 -8.87 5.34 11.76
CA ARG A 77 -9.13 4.24 12.69
C ARG A 77 -10.00 4.69 13.86
N GLU A 78 -9.62 5.79 14.51
CA GLU A 78 -10.31 6.30 15.69
C GLU A 78 -11.74 6.78 15.40
N ASN A 79 -11.98 7.37 14.22
CA ASN A 79 -13.25 8.06 13.93
C ASN A 79 -14.23 7.25 13.08
N TYR A 80 -13.75 6.26 12.33
CA TYR A 80 -14.56 5.57 11.32
C TYR A 80 -14.60 4.04 11.45
N GLU A 81 -13.54 3.39 11.95
CA GLU A 81 -13.45 1.91 11.98
C GLU A 81 -14.56 1.27 12.81
N SER A 82 -14.91 1.84 13.97
CA SER A 82 -16.00 1.35 14.82
C SER A 82 -17.40 1.70 14.30
N ALA A 83 -17.54 2.78 13.53
CA ALA A 83 -18.83 3.35 13.18
C ALA A 83 -19.36 2.84 11.82
N ILE A 84 -18.50 2.68 10.81
CA ILE A 84 -18.92 2.41 9.43
C ILE A 84 -19.30 0.95 9.20
N ASP A 85 -18.63 0.01 9.87
CA ASP A 85 -18.87 -1.42 9.66
C ASP A 85 -20.06 -1.94 10.49
N LEU A 86 -20.52 -1.19 11.51
CA LEU A 86 -21.59 -1.58 12.43
C LEU A 86 -22.95 -0.93 12.16
N SER A 87 -23.03 0.16 11.38
CA SER A 87 -24.28 0.91 11.19
C SER A 87 -24.56 1.26 9.73
N PRO A 88 -25.76 0.94 9.20
CA PRO A 88 -26.14 1.29 7.82
C PRO A 88 -26.44 2.79 7.63
N TYR A 89 -26.51 3.60 8.69
CA TYR A 89 -26.85 5.02 8.63
C TYR A 89 -25.64 5.97 8.53
N THR A 90 -24.47 5.48 8.13
CA THR A 90 -23.21 6.24 8.08
C THR A 90 -22.84 6.74 6.68
N PHE A 91 -23.80 6.90 5.76
CA PHE A 91 -23.52 7.23 4.35
C PHE A 91 -22.59 8.44 4.16
N GLY A 92 -22.79 9.54 4.90
CA GLY A 92 -21.90 10.71 4.84
C GLY A 92 -20.49 10.42 5.33
N LYS A 93 -20.37 9.74 6.47
CA LYS A 93 -19.09 9.31 7.05
C LYS A 93 -18.35 8.33 6.14
N ARG A 94 -19.06 7.47 5.41
CA ARG A 94 -18.47 6.56 4.42
C ARG A 94 -17.86 7.34 3.26
N GLY A 95 -18.55 8.35 2.72
CA GLY A 95 -18.00 9.19 1.66
C GLY A 95 -16.72 9.92 2.08
N GLU A 96 -16.68 10.47 3.30
CA GLU A 96 -15.48 11.10 3.86
C GLU A 96 -14.33 10.09 4.03
N PHE A 97 -14.63 8.92 4.59
CA PHE A 97 -13.66 7.84 4.73
C PHE A 97 -13.04 7.45 3.38
N GLU A 98 -13.86 7.20 2.36
CA GLU A 98 -13.37 6.81 1.03
C GLU A 98 -12.46 7.88 0.41
N LYS A 99 -12.83 9.16 0.58
CA LYS A 99 -12.05 10.29 0.09
C LYS A 99 -10.68 10.34 0.75
N GLU A 100 -10.62 10.24 2.07
CA GLU A 100 -9.36 10.32 2.81
C GLU A 100 -8.49 9.07 2.58
N LEU A 101 -9.08 7.88 2.55
CA LEU A 101 -8.37 6.64 2.19
C LEU A 101 -7.76 6.73 0.79
N SER A 102 -8.50 7.29 -0.17
CA SER A 102 -8.00 7.49 -1.54
C SER A 102 -6.82 8.45 -1.59
N LYS A 103 -6.78 9.50 -0.76
CA LYS A 103 -5.63 10.41 -0.70
C LYS A 103 -4.40 9.70 -0.15
N ILE A 104 -4.56 8.99 0.98
CA ILE A 104 -3.45 8.23 1.58
C ILE A 104 -2.87 7.26 0.55
N ARG A 105 -3.72 6.47 -0.11
CA ARG A 105 -3.29 5.52 -1.13
C ARG A 105 -2.52 6.21 -2.26
N THR A 106 -3.04 7.32 -2.79
CA THR A 106 -2.39 8.06 -3.88
C THR A 106 -1.01 8.57 -3.48
N GLU A 107 -0.87 9.12 -2.28
CA GLU A 107 0.41 9.61 -1.80
C GLU A 107 1.42 8.47 -1.60
N LEU A 108 1.02 7.37 -0.96
CA LEU A 108 1.91 6.21 -0.77
C LEU A 108 2.34 5.60 -2.11
N VAL A 109 1.41 5.46 -3.07
CA VAL A 109 1.74 4.98 -4.42
C VAL A 109 2.69 5.95 -5.14
N SER A 110 2.51 7.26 -4.97
CA SER A 110 3.40 8.26 -5.56
C SER A 110 4.82 8.14 -5.02
N LEU A 111 4.99 7.88 -3.72
CA LEU A 111 6.30 7.60 -3.14
C LEU A 111 6.94 6.34 -3.75
N ILE A 112 6.15 5.28 -3.94
CA ILE A 112 6.62 4.04 -4.54
C ILE A 112 7.15 4.26 -5.95
N GLU A 113 6.40 4.96 -6.80
CA GLU A 113 6.78 5.25 -8.18
C GLU A 113 7.99 6.19 -8.25
N ASN A 114 7.98 7.30 -7.49
CA ASN A 114 9.03 8.32 -7.55
C ASN A 114 10.39 7.81 -7.04
N HIS A 115 10.38 6.86 -6.11
CA HIS A 115 11.60 6.30 -5.51
C HIS A 115 11.91 4.87 -5.97
N GLY A 116 11.12 4.31 -6.88
CA GLY A 116 11.33 2.96 -7.41
C GLY A 116 11.35 1.88 -6.32
N LEU A 117 10.43 1.97 -5.36
CA LEU A 117 10.43 1.10 -4.17
C LEU A 117 9.90 -0.31 -4.45
N VAL A 118 9.15 -0.47 -5.54
CA VAL A 118 8.65 -1.74 -6.10
C VAL A 118 9.19 -1.90 -7.52
N ASP A 119 9.66 -3.11 -7.88
CA ASP A 119 10.03 -3.43 -9.26
C ASP A 119 8.80 -3.94 -10.06
N LYS A 120 8.79 -3.66 -11.36
CA LYS A 120 7.81 -4.24 -12.30
C LYS A 120 7.83 -5.77 -12.28
N ALA A 121 9.00 -6.37 -12.05
CA ALA A 121 9.12 -7.82 -11.92
C ALA A 121 8.32 -8.36 -10.72
N ASP A 122 8.36 -7.66 -9.57
CA ASP A 122 7.61 -8.03 -8.37
C ASP A 122 6.09 -7.95 -8.61
N MET A 123 5.64 -6.89 -9.31
CA MET A 123 4.23 -6.75 -9.70
C MET A 123 3.77 -7.88 -10.64
N ALA A 124 4.61 -8.26 -11.62
CA ALA A 124 4.30 -9.35 -12.52
C ALA A 124 4.21 -10.69 -11.78
N GLU A 125 5.15 -10.96 -10.88
CA GLU A 125 5.12 -12.19 -10.07
C GLU A 125 3.89 -12.23 -9.15
N ALA A 126 3.60 -11.14 -8.43
CA ALA A 126 2.46 -11.05 -7.53
C ALA A 126 1.11 -11.25 -8.25
N THR A 127 0.99 -10.81 -9.52
CA THR A 127 -0.21 -11.07 -10.33
C THR A 127 -0.32 -12.52 -10.81
N MET A 128 0.80 -13.20 -11.06
CA MET A 128 0.84 -14.61 -11.48
C MET A 128 0.50 -15.59 -10.34
N THR A 129 0.74 -15.23 -9.08
CA THR A 129 0.39 -16.05 -7.90
C THR A 129 -1.10 -16.08 -7.51
N SER A 130 -2.01 -15.61 -8.37
CA SER A 130 -3.46 -15.75 -8.11
C SER A 130 -3.86 -17.25 -8.00
N PRO A 131 -4.59 -17.71 -6.96
CA PRO A 131 -4.79 -19.15 -6.67
C PRO A 131 -5.60 -19.97 -7.69
N ILE A 132 -5.96 -19.42 -8.85
CA ILE A 132 -6.87 -20.05 -9.81
C ILE A 132 -6.13 -20.92 -10.85
N GLN A 133 -4.80 -20.83 -10.99
CA GLN A 133 -4.08 -21.49 -12.10
C GLN A 133 -3.03 -22.55 -11.71
N ARG A 134 -2.91 -22.95 -10.44
CA ARG A 134 -2.12 -24.14 -10.04
C ARG A 134 -2.97 -25.38 -9.78
N LYS A 135 -4.01 -25.60 -10.58
CA LYS A 135 -4.75 -26.87 -10.65
C LYS A 135 -4.69 -27.45 -12.06
N THR A 136 -3.48 -27.68 -12.57
CA THR A 136 -3.19 -28.63 -13.67
C THR A 136 -1.68 -28.66 -13.94
N GLN A 137 -0.94 -29.37 -13.09
CA GLN A 137 0.21 -30.17 -13.51
C GLN A 137 0.18 -31.46 -12.73
#